data_AF-A0A1Z9E1C6-F1
#
_entry.id   AF-A0A1Z9E1C6-F1
#
_cell.length_a   1.000
_cell.length_b   1.000
_cell.length_c   1.000
_cell.angle_alpha   90.00
_cell.angle_beta   90.00
_cell.angle_gamma   90.00
#
_symmetry.space_group_name_H-M   'P 1'
#
loop_
_entity.id
_entity.type
_entity.pdbx_description
1 polymer ?
#
loop_
_entity_poly.entity_id
_entity_poly.type
_entity_poly.pdbx_seq_one_letter_code
_entity_poly.pdbx_strand_id
1 'polypeptide(L)'
;MNTCYLKLNQAETPASLLMSLGLTQPVDVLADELRIGISSGQTLHSQSTDCDMFINYNLASMVLLSQQLRDQDCTVVFTHTEEPPEIPANLANLINNIGFSVDIRSAKN
;
A
#
# COMPACT_ATOMS: atom_id res chain seq x y z
N MET A 1 -5.49 13.64 6.04
CA MET A 1 -5.80 12.59 5.04
C MET A 1 -4.69 11.56 5.10
N ASN A 2 -5.03 10.26 5.09
CA ASN A 2 -4.11 9.14 5.32
C ASN A 2 -3.06 8.99 4.21
N THR A 3 -1.89 8.45 4.56
CA THR A 3 -0.62 8.89 3.96
C THR A 3 0.24 7.79 3.29
N CYS A 4 0.09 6.49 3.62
CA CYS A 4 0.50 5.36 2.77
C CYS A 4 -0.70 4.42 2.61
N TYR A 5 -0.98 3.92 1.41
CA TYR A 5 -2.03 2.92 1.19
C TYR A 5 -1.72 1.99 0.01
N LEU A 6 -2.20 0.75 0.06
CA LEU A 6 -2.22 -0.15 -1.09
C LEU A 6 -3.41 0.22 -1.99
N LYS A 7 -3.24 0.21 -3.30
CA LYS A 7 -4.31 0.40 -4.29
C LYS A 7 -4.36 -0.83 -5.17
N LEU A 8 -5.57 -1.32 -5.43
CA LEU A 8 -5.81 -2.35 -6.44
C LEU A 8 -6.27 -1.63 -7.72
N ASN A 9 -5.58 -1.86 -8.84
CA ASN A 9 -5.89 -1.27 -10.14
C ASN A 9 -6.97 -2.08 -10.87
N GLN A 10 -8.01 -2.52 -10.14
CA GLN A 10 -9.10 -3.32 -10.67
C GLN A 10 -10.45 -2.65 -10.42
N ALA A 11 -11.36 -2.75 -11.39
CA ALA A 11 -12.67 -2.12 -11.32
C ALA A 11 -13.54 -2.69 -10.19
N GLU A 12 -13.37 -3.97 -9.86
CA GLU A 12 -14.10 -4.64 -8.78
C GLU A 12 -13.16 -5.66 -8.11
N THR A 13 -12.90 -5.49 -6.82
CA THR A 13 -12.17 -6.49 -6.03
C THR A 13 -13.18 -7.37 -5.29
N PRO A 14 -13.13 -8.71 -5.44
CA PRO A 14 -14.03 -9.59 -4.70
C PRO A 14 -13.85 -9.42 -3.19
N ALA A 15 -14.93 -9.10 -2.46
CA ALA A 15 -14.87 -8.99 -0.99
C ALA A 15 -14.36 -10.28 -0.31
N SER A 16 -14.58 -11.44 -0.93
CA SER A 16 -14.08 -12.74 -0.49
C SER A 16 -12.55 -12.83 -0.52
N LEU A 17 -11.90 -12.23 -1.53
CA LEU A 17 -10.44 -12.12 -1.61
C LEU A 17 -9.95 -11.34 -0.39
N LEU A 18 -10.53 -10.16 -0.15
CA LEU A 18 -10.16 -9.27 0.96
C LEU A 18 -10.34 -9.92 2.33
N MET A 19 -11.46 -10.61 2.54
CA MET A 19 -11.73 -11.33 3.79
C MET A 19 -10.76 -12.50 4.03
N SER A 20 -10.25 -13.12 2.95
CA SER A 20 -9.31 -14.25 3.05
C SER A 20 -7.88 -13.82 3.43
N LEU A 21 -7.52 -12.55 3.24
CA LEU A 21 -6.16 -12.05 3.46
C LEU A 21 -5.79 -11.90 4.95
N GLY A 22 -6.77 -11.89 5.86
CA GLY A 22 -6.50 -11.83 7.31
C GLY A 22 -5.66 -10.63 7.75
N LEU A 23 -5.79 -9.50 7.04
CA LEU A 23 -4.99 -8.30 7.28
C LEU A 23 -5.24 -7.75 8.68
N THR A 24 -4.17 -7.32 9.33
CA THR A 24 -4.21 -6.67 10.65
C THR A 24 -4.20 -5.15 10.48
N GLN A 25 -5.08 -4.42 11.19
CA GLN A 25 -5.27 -2.93 11.18
C GLN A 25 -6.31 -2.37 10.18
N PRO A 26 -6.74 -1.08 10.25
CA PRO A 26 -7.98 -0.65 9.61
C PRO A 26 -7.81 -0.63 8.08
N VAL A 27 -8.44 -1.62 7.45
CA VAL A 27 -8.58 -1.74 6.01
C VAL A 27 -9.88 -1.06 5.62
N ASP A 28 -9.77 0.08 4.95
CA ASP A 28 -10.91 0.74 4.31
C ASP A 28 -11.11 0.12 2.92
N VAL A 29 -12.12 -0.74 2.79
CA VAL A 29 -12.53 -1.29 1.50
C VAL A 29 -13.41 -0.27 0.81
N LEU A 30 -12.88 0.38 -0.24
CA LEU A 30 -13.63 1.24 -1.14
C LEU A 30 -14.06 0.44 -2.38
N ALA A 31 -14.98 1.01 -3.18
CA ALA A 31 -15.59 0.33 -4.32
C ALA A 31 -14.57 -0.17 -5.37
N ASP A 32 -13.47 0.57 -5.56
CA ASP A 32 -12.43 0.35 -6.55
C ASP A 32 -11.02 0.28 -5.96
N GLU A 33 -10.88 0.37 -4.63
CA GLU A 33 -9.58 0.48 -3.97
C GLU A 33 -9.59 -0.20 -2.59
N LEU A 34 -8.55 -0.99 -2.30
CA LEU A 34 -8.31 -1.51 -0.95
C LEU A 34 -7.40 -0.57 -0.15
N ARG A 35 -7.94 0.49 0.45
CA ARG A 35 -7.09 1.42 1.20
C ARG A 35 -6.76 0.87 2.57
N ILE A 36 -5.56 0.33 2.68
CA ILE A 36 -4.97 0.02 3.98
C ILE A 36 -4.46 1.33 4.57
N GLY A 37 -5.23 1.93 5.47
CA GLY A 37 -4.92 3.25 6.03
C GLY A 37 -3.87 3.14 7.13
N ILE A 38 -2.63 3.51 6.84
CA ILE A 38 -1.58 3.63 7.87
C ILE A 38 -1.50 5.09 8.31
N SER A 39 -1.66 5.35 9.61
CA SER A 39 -2.17 6.64 10.10
C SER A 39 -1.20 7.51 10.92
N SER A 40 0.12 7.30 10.92
CA SER A 40 0.95 7.99 11.94
C SER A 40 1.55 9.34 11.55
N GLY A 41 1.60 9.77 10.28
CA GLY A 41 2.26 11.05 9.98
C GLY A 41 2.07 11.68 8.61
N GLN A 42 2.44 12.97 8.52
CA GLN A 42 2.35 13.82 7.32
C GLN A 42 3.62 13.80 6.46
N THR A 43 4.76 13.34 7.01
CA THR A 43 6.04 13.31 6.29
C THR A 43 6.22 11.95 5.60
N LEU A 44 6.80 11.93 4.41
CA LEU A 44 7.04 10.67 3.68
C LEU A 44 7.97 9.72 4.46
N HIS A 45 8.86 10.23 5.31
CA HIS A 45 9.67 9.39 6.18
C HIS A 45 8.82 8.57 7.16
N SER A 46 7.93 9.22 7.91
CA SER A 46 7.02 8.53 8.85
C SER A 46 6.12 7.52 8.14
N GLN A 47 5.64 7.87 6.94
CA GLN A 47 4.84 7.00 6.10
C GLN A 47 5.63 5.78 5.63
N SER A 48 6.88 5.97 5.23
CA SER A 48 7.75 4.89 4.77
C SER A 48 8.00 3.89 5.91
N THR A 49 8.25 4.36 7.13
CA THR A 49 8.44 3.48 8.31
C THR A 49 7.17 2.67 8.61
N ASP A 50 6.02 3.33 8.60
CA ASP A 50 4.72 2.72 8.81
C ASP A 50 4.36 1.67 7.75
N CYS A 51 4.61 2.01 6.48
CA CYS A 51 4.37 1.12 5.35
C CYS A 51 5.32 -0.09 5.38
N ASP A 52 6.59 0.11 5.73
CA ASP A 52 7.55 -0.97 5.91
C ASP A 52 7.09 -1.94 7.01
N MET A 53 6.72 -1.43 8.19
CA MET A 53 6.20 -2.28 9.27
C MET A 53 4.96 -3.05 8.82
N PHE A 54 3.98 -2.38 8.19
CA PHE A 54 2.75 -3.01 7.75
C PHE A 54 3.00 -4.13 6.73
N ILE A 55 3.80 -3.88 5.69
CA ILE A 55 4.10 -4.86 4.65
C ILE A 55 4.84 -6.05 5.24
N ASN A 56 5.79 -5.82 6.16
CA ASN A 56 6.48 -6.92 6.83
C ASN A 56 5.54 -7.74 7.72
N TYR A 57 4.64 -7.10 8.48
CA TYR A 57 3.65 -7.80 9.32
C TYR A 57 2.63 -8.61 8.51
N ASN A 58 2.29 -8.15 7.30
CA ASN A 58 1.29 -8.79 6.44
C ASN A 58 1.92 -9.41 5.18
N LEU A 59 3.22 -9.72 5.19
CA LEU A 59 3.99 -10.10 4.01
C LEU A 59 3.38 -11.31 3.28
N ALA A 60 3.01 -12.34 4.05
CA ALA A 60 2.38 -13.54 3.49
C ALA A 60 1.07 -13.20 2.77
N SER A 61 0.25 -12.33 3.34
CA SER A 61 -1.00 -11.87 2.74
C SER A 61 -0.76 -11.00 1.49
N MET A 62 0.25 -10.13 1.51
CA MET A 62 0.63 -9.32 0.34
C MET A 62 1.13 -10.17 -0.82
N VAL A 63 1.91 -11.21 -0.54
CA VAL A 63 2.37 -12.18 -1.56
C VAL A 63 1.21 -13.01 -2.10
N LEU A 64 0.29 -13.47 -1.24
CA LEU A 64 -0.91 -14.17 -1.69
C LEU A 64 -1.79 -13.28 -2.58
N LEU A 65 -1.90 -12.00 -2.23
CA LEU A 65 -2.62 -11.02 -3.02
C LEU A 65 -1.97 -10.81 -4.40
N SER A 66 -0.65 -10.68 -4.47
CA SER A 66 0.06 -10.52 -5.75
C SER A 66 -0.03 -11.75 -6.66
N GLN A 67 -0.17 -12.94 -6.09
CA GLN A 67 -0.38 -14.17 -6.87
C GLN A 67 -1.80 -14.32 -7.42
N GLN A 68 -2.79 -13.75 -6.73
CA GLN A 68 -4.20 -13.83 -7.12
C GLN A 68 -4.61 -12.73 -8.12
N LEU A 69 -3.85 -11.65 -8.15
CA LEU A 69 -4.01 -10.54 -9.09
C LEU A 69 -2.95 -10.66 -10.20
N ARG A 70 -3.17 -10.01 -11.35
CA ARG A 70 -2.15 -10.05 -12.42
C ARG A 70 -0.98 -9.11 -12.04
N ASP A 71 0.18 -9.32 -12.65
CA ASP A 71 1.37 -8.48 -12.41
C ASP A 71 1.02 -6.99 -12.50
N GLN A 72 1.43 -6.22 -11.49
CA GLN A 72 1.24 -4.75 -11.38
C GLN A 72 -0.21 -4.25 -11.23
N ASP A 73 -1.18 -5.13 -10.97
CA ASP A 73 -2.54 -4.74 -10.58
C ASP A 73 -2.60 -4.16 -9.15
N CYS A 74 -1.46 -4.06 -8.45
CA CYS A 74 -1.36 -3.50 -7.11
C CYS A 74 -0.31 -2.38 -7.07
N THR A 75 -0.64 -1.27 -6.43
CA THR A 75 0.27 -0.12 -6.31
C THR A 75 0.26 0.39 -4.87
N VAL A 76 1.42 0.49 -4.24
CA VAL A 76 1.58 1.18 -2.96
C VAL A 76 1.71 2.67 -3.25
N VAL A 77 0.75 3.45 -2.75
CA VAL A 77 0.67 4.90 -2.94
C VAL A 77 1.12 5.62 -1.68
N PHE A 78 2.08 6.52 -1.82
CA PHE A 78 2.54 7.44 -0.78
C PHE A 78 2.06 8.86 -1.09
N THR A 79 1.56 9.59 -0.09
CA THR A 79 1.09 10.97 -0.28
C THR A 79 1.82 11.93 0.66
N HIS A 80 2.48 12.96 0.12
CA HIS A 80 3.31 13.88 0.91
C HIS A 80 2.94 15.35 0.68
N THR A 81 3.10 16.20 1.70
CA THR A 81 2.77 17.65 1.64
C THR A 81 3.99 18.56 1.41
N GLU A 82 5.21 18.06 1.59
CA GLU A 82 6.47 18.83 1.49
C GLU A 82 7.30 18.42 0.25
N GLU A 83 8.54 18.90 0.10
CA GLU A 83 9.45 18.41 -0.96
C GLU A 83 9.60 16.88 -0.91
N PRO A 84 9.59 16.17 -2.05
CA PRO A 84 9.56 14.71 -2.06
C PRO A 84 10.90 14.15 -1.57
N PRO A 85 10.97 13.43 -0.44
CA PRO A 85 12.12 12.59 -0.19
C PRO A 85 12.01 11.30 -1.02
N GLU A 86 13.12 10.57 -1.12
CA GLU A 86 13.13 9.25 -1.73
C GLU A 86 12.63 8.19 -0.73
N ILE A 87 11.89 7.20 -1.23
CA ILE A 87 11.53 6.01 -0.44
C ILE A 87 12.81 5.21 -0.16
N PRO A 88 13.03 4.71 1.06
CA PRO A 88 14.16 3.84 1.36
C PRO A 88 14.26 2.68 0.36
N ALA A 89 15.44 2.48 -0.24
CA ALA A 89 15.64 1.46 -1.28
C ALA A 89 15.21 0.05 -0.84
N ASN A 90 15.37 -0.28 0.45
CA ASN A 90 14.93 -1.57 1.00
C ASN A 90 13.41 -1.76 0.89
N LEU A 91 12.63 -0.71 1.18
CA LEU A 91 11.18 -0.75 1.08
C LEU A 91 10.75 -0.82 -0.40
N ALA A 92 11.37 -0.02 -1.27
CA ALA A 92 11.10 -0.10 -2.70
C ALA A 92 11.39 -1.50 -3.29
N ASN A 93 12.51 -2.11 -2.89
CA ASN A 93 12.87 -3.47 -3.28
C ASN A 93 11.88 -4.51 -2.72
N LEU A 94 11.45 -4.37 -1.47
CA LEU A 94 10.45 -5.25 -0.87
C LEU A 94 9.13 -5.21 -1.67
N ILE A 95 8.62 -4.01 -1.97
CA ILE A 95 7.37 -3.82 -2.73
C ILE A 95 7.50 -4.42 -4.13
N ASN A 96 8.62 -4.16 -4.82
CA ASN A 96 8.88 -4.70 -6.16
C ASN A 96 9.01 -6.23 -6.15
N ASN A 97 9.64 -6.82 -5.13
CA ASN A 97 9.79 -8.28 -4.99
C ASN A 97 8.45 -9.00 -4.74
N ILE A 98 7.47 -8.32 -4.14
CA ILE A 98 6.11 -8.84 -4.01
C ILE A 98 5.39 -8.82 -5.37
N GLY A 99 5.80 -7.96 -6.30
CA GLY A 99 5.15 -7.75 -7.61
C GLY A 99 4.23 -6.52 -7.64
N PHE A 100 4.34 -5.63 -6.65
CA PHE A 100 3.58 -4.39 -6.58
C PHE A 100 4.36 -3.21 -7.18
N SER A 101 3.66 -2.19 -7.66
CA SER A 101 4.25 -0.92 -8.09
C SER A 101 4.29 0.11 -6.96
N VAL A 102 5.13 1.13 -7.10
CA VAL A 102 5.23 2.25 -6.16
C VAL A 102 4.81 3.54 -6.86
N ASP A 103 3.95 4.33 -6.22
CA ASP A 103 3.49 5.64 -6.69
C ASP A 103 3.64 6.68 -5.57
N ILE A 104 4.28 7.83 -5.88
CA ILE A 104 4.52 8.91 -4.92
C ILE A 104 3.78 10.15 -5.43
N ARG A 105 2.83 10.63 -4.63
CA ARG A 105 1.96 11.76 -4.98
C ARG A 105 2.15 12.91 -4.01
N SER A 106 2.17 14.12 -4.55
CA SER A 106 2.06 15.32 -3.73
C SER A 106 0.60 15.55 -3.36
N ALA A 107 0.29 15.60 -2.06
CA ALA A 107 -0.99 16.05 -1.53
C ALA A 107 -1.08 17.57 -1.68
N LYS A 108 -1.18 18.06 -2.92
CA LYS A 108 -1.53 19.45 -3.18
C LYS A 108 -3.02 19.64 -2.87
N ASN A 109 -3.31 20.59 -1.98
CA ASN A 109 -4.66 21.12 -1.78
C ASN A 109 -5.26 21.61 -3.10
#